data_AF-A0AAU3N0A3-F1
#
_entry.id   AF-A0AAU3N0A3-F1
#
_cell.length_a   1.000
_cell.length_b   1.000
_cell.length_c   1.000
_cell.angle_alpha   90.00
_cell.angle_beta   90.00
_cell.angle_gamma   90.00
#
_symmetry.space_group_name_H-M   'P 1'
#
loop_
_entity.id
_entity.type
_entity.pdbx_description
1 polymer ?
#
loop_
_entity_poly.entity_id
_entity_poly.type
_entity_poly.pdbx_seq_one_letter_code
_entity_poly.pdbx_strand_id
1 'polypeptide(L)'
;MMAGKRKANEAGSSNGLRGDVLGVLKVATADQIQRLASPHLSYRHTLKKTAALRKEARTASHRGAANDLRRHGLAVDGGRTRGGEEVRLFTKDGLVAAAIDLDREPEEMGGMPKSAGRSGASHPMTVNETVIALIRPKPDLDLVAGEPAAAVAAAQAAAEVSKGIGSITSYATEIVGCALRSEGCHAATFPSLLVNGGHGRSTW
;
A
#
# COMPACT_ATOMS: atom_id res chain seq x y z
N MET A 1 15.90 -10.05 -33.65
CA MET A 1 15.21 -9.22 -32.62
C MET A 1 15.75 -9.63 -31.26
N MET A 2 16.50 -8.76 -30.58
CA MET A 2 17.06 -9.06 -29.25
C MET A 2 15.93 -9.02 -28.21
N ALA A 3 15.46 -10.18 -27.74
CA ALA A 3 14.62 -10.27 -26.57
C ALA A 3 15.43 -9.77 -25.37
N GLY A 4 15.15 -8.54 -24.93
CA GLY A 4 15.82 -7.94 -23.76
C GLY A 4 15.75 -8.92 -22.59
N LYS A 5 16.91 -9.30 -22.04
CA LYS A 5 17.02 -10.19 -20.87
C LYS A 5 16.06 -9.68 -19.80
N ARG A 6 15.00 -10.45 -19.51
CA ARG A 6 14.10 -10.15 -18.40
C ARG A 6 14.96 -10.17 -17.13
N LYS A 7 15.15 -9.01 -16.51
CA LYS A 7 15.82 -8.91 -15.22
C LYS A 7 14.97 -9.71 -14.23
N ALA A 8 15.53 -10.78 -13.67
CA ALA A 8 14.85 -11.52 -12.62
C ALA A 8 14.68 -10.58 -11.42
N ASN A 9 13.44 -10.38 -10.98
CA ASN A 9 13.14 -9.56 -9.82
C ASN A 9 13.36 -10.40 -8.56
N GLU A 10 14.29 -9.98 -7.71
CA GLU A 10 14.64 -10.73 -6.48
C GLU A 10 13.47 -10.77 -5.47
N ALA A 11 12.54 -9.81 -5.53
CA ALA A 11 11.29 -9.81 -4.77
C ALA A 11 10.13 -10.56 -5.46
N GLY A 12 10.41 -11.36 -6.49
CA GLY A 12 9.40 -12.15 -7.19
C GLY A 12 8.68 -11.42 -8.32
N SER A 13 7.68 -12.11 -8.89
CA SER A 13 6.92 -11.62 -10.05
C SER A 13 6.05 -10.42 -9.70
N SER A 14 6.15 -9.35 -10.50
CA SER A 14 5.26 -8.19 -10.38
C SER A 14 3.82 -8.47 -10.80
N ASN A 15 3.55 -9.60 -11.48
CA ASN A 15 2.22 -9.90 -11.98
C ASN A 15 1.25 -10.30 -10.86
N GLY A 16 1.73 -11.02 -9.84
CA GLY A 16 0.92 -11.39 -8.67
C GLY A 16 0.61 -10.21 -7.75
N LEU A 17 1.42 -9.16 -7.80
CA LEU A 17 1.32 -8.00 -6.91
C LEU A 17 0.41 -6.88 -7.44
N ARG A 18 -0.29 -7.10 -8.57
CA ARG A 18 -1.12 -6.05 -9.18
C ARG A 18 -2.32 -5.69 -8.30
N GLY A 19 -3.03 -6.68 -7.78
CA GLY A 19 -4.13 -6.45 -6.82
C GLY A 19 -3.63 -5.88 -5.49
N ASP A 20 -2.50 -6.39 -5.00
CA ASP A 20 -1.84 -5.88 -3.80
C ASP A 20 -1.47 -4.40 -3.86
N VAL A 21 -1.06 -3.92 -5.04
CA VAL A 21 -0.79 -2.48 -5.23
C VAL A 21 -2.09 -1.68 -5.25
N LEU A 22 -3.17 -2.22 -5.84
CA LEU A 22 -4.47 -1.55 -5.98
C LEU A 22 -5.19 -1.35 -4.64
N GLY A 23 -5.03 -2.25 -3.67
CA GLY A 23 -5.79 -2.23 -2.42
C GLY A 23 -5.26 -1.33 -1.30
N VAL A 24 -4.07 -0.76 -1.43
CA VAL A 24 -3.34 -0.33 -0.24
C VAL A 24 -3.59 1.13 0.10
N LEU A 25 -3.31 2.07 -0.81
CA LEU A 25 -3.36 3.50 -0.53
C LEU A 25 -3.50 4.29 -1.85
N LYS A 26 -4.38 5.31 -1.89
CA LYS A 26 -4.62 6.15 -3.10
C LYS A 26 -3.36 6.86 -3.61
N VAL A 27 -2.43 7.11 -2.70
CA VAL A 27 -1.13 7.75 -2.92
C VAL A 27 -0.09 7.00 -2.11
N ALA A 28 0.91 6.37 -2.73
CA ALA A 28 1.94 5.65 -1.99
C ALA A 28 3.26 5.51 -2.76
N THR A 29 4.33 5.24 -2.01
CA THR A 29 5.59 4.74 -2.56
C THR A 29 5.57 3.21 -2.64
N ALA A 30 6.44 2.64 -3.47
CA ALA A 30 6.60 1.18 -3.55
C ALA A 30 7.05 0.56 -2.21
N ASP A 31 7.76 1.31 -1.36
CA ASP A 31 8.17 0.86 -0.02
C ASP A 31 6.97 0.78 0.95
N GLN A 32 6.07 1.77 0.92
CA GLN A 32 4.84 1.75 1.71
C GLN A 32 3.92 0.61 1.29
N ILE A 33 3.74 0.42 -0.03
CA ILE A 33 2.93 -0.68 -0.55
C ILE A 33 3.53 -2.03 -0.14
N GLN A 34 4.85 -2.22 -0.29
CA GLN A 34 5.53 -3.45 0.12
C GLN A 34 5.30 -3.78 1.60
N ARG A 35 5.44 -2.77 2.48
CA ARG A 35 5.27 -2.98 3.92
C ARG A 35 3.84 -3.35 4.32
N LEU A 36 2.85 -2.95 3.52
CA LEU A 36 1.44 -3.26 3.75
C LEU A 36 1.04 -4.61 3.15
N ALA A 37 1.33 -4.84 1.88
CA ALA A 37 0.90 -6.05 1.17
C ALA A 37 1.83 -7.25 1.36
N SER A 38 3.13 -7.02 1.51
CA SER A 38 4.14 -8.07 1.57
C SER A 38 5.19 -7.80 2.66
N PRO A 39 4.79 -7.65 3.94
CA PRO A 39 5.69 -7.28 5.05
C PRO A 39 6.87 -8.24 5.23
N HIS A 40 6.72 -9.51 4.89
CA HIS A 40 7.78 -10.52 4.95
C HIS A 40 9.02 -10.14 4.12
N LEU A 41 8.87 -9.41 3.01
CA LEU A 41 10.00 -8.96 2.18
C LEU A 41 10.93 -7.98 2.90
N SER A 42 10.47 -7.33 3.98
CA SER A 42 11.32 -6.46 4.80
C SER A 42 12.40 -7.22 5.58
N TYR A 43 12.21 -8.54 5.76
CA TYR A 43 13.14 -9.43 6.45
C TYR A 43 14.00 -10.25 5.49
N ARG A 44 13.71 -10.23 4.19
CA ARG A 44 14.53 -10.90 3.17
C ARG A 44 15.73 -10.04 2.76
N HIS A 45 16.64 -10.63 2.00
CA HIS A 45 17.80 -9.95 1.40
C HIS A 45 18.76 -9.30 2.43
N THR A 46 18.76 -9.79 3.68
CA THR A 46 19.61 -9.27 4.77
C THR A 46 21.11 -9.38 4.47
N LEU A 47 21.51 -10.27 3.56
CA LEU A 47 22.88 -10.45 3.10
C LEU A 47 23.39 -9.34 2.16
N LYS A 48 22.53 -8.43 1.68
CA LYS A 48 22.99 -7.30 0.84
C LYS A 48 23.73 -6.28 1.70
N LYS A 49 24.88 -5.81 1.20
CA LYS A 49 25.85 -4.99 1.96
C LYS A 49 25.29 -3.67 2.50
N THR A 50 24.39 -3.01 1.78
CA THR A 50 23.90 -1.67 2.15
C THR A 50 22.39 -1.66 2.35
N ALA A 51 21.89 -0.74 3.19
CA ALA A 51 20.45 -0.55 3.40
C ALA A 51 19.72 -0.19 2.10
N ALA A 52 20.36 0.60 1.22
CA ALA A 52 19.80 0.96 -0.09
C ALA A 52 19.61 -0.27 -0.99
N LEU A 53 20.58 -1.19 -1.05
CA LEU A 53 20.46 -2.42 -1.84
C LEU A 53 19.38 -3.36 -1.28
N ARG A 54 19.23 -3.42 0.05
CA ARG A 54 18.14 -4.17 0.69
C ARG A 54 16.78 -3.59 0.33
N LYS A 55 16.63 -2.27 0.41
CA LYS A 55 15.41 -1.56 0.04
C LYS A 55 15.08 -1.71 -1.45
N GLU A 56 16.07 -1.65 -2.31
CA GLU A 56 15.89 -1.87 -3.75
C GLU A 56 15.40 -3.30 -4.03
N ALA A 57 16.04 -4.31 -3.43
CA ALA A 57 15.67 -5.71 -3.63
C ALA A 57 14.22 -5.97 -3.23
N ARG A 58 13.79 -5.52 -2.04
CA ARG A 58 12.42 -5.74 -1.55
C ARG A 58 11.33 -4.95 -2.29
N THR A 59 11.66 -3.78 -2.87
CA THR A 59 10.66 -2.91 -3.52
C THR A 59 10.59 -3.05 -5.04
N ALA A 60 11.55 -3.74 -5.68
CA ALA A 60 11.64 -3.83 -7.13
C ALA A 60 10.38 -4.40 -7.81
N SER A 61 9.81 -5.47 -7.25
CA SER A 61 8.61 -6.12 -7.79
C SER A 61 7.37 -5.21 -7.70
N HIS A 62 7.20 -4.53 -6.57
CA HIS A 62 6.14 -3.54 -6.33
C HIS A 62 6.26 -2.33 -7.26
N ARG A 63 7.48 -1.84 -7.49
CA ARG A 63 7.74 -0.77 -8.47
C ARG A 63 7.44 -1.22 -9.90
N GLY A 64 7.74 -2.49 -10.23
CA GLY A 64 7.37 -3.10 -11.50
C GLY A 64 5.85 -3.13 -11.69
N ALA A 65 5.12 -3.60 -10.67
CA ALA A 65 3.66 -3.65 -10.67
C ALA A 65 3.04 -2.25 -10.81
N ALA A 66 3.53 -1.26 -10.07
CA ALA A 66 3.05 0.11 -10.18
C ALA A 66 3.32 0.74 -11.56
N ASN A 67 4.45 0.41 -12.19
CA ASN A 67 4.74 0.84 -13.56
C ASN A 67 3.81 0.18 -14.59
N ASP A 68 3.40 -1.06 -14.35
CA ASP A 68 2.46 -1.77 -15.19
C ASP A 68 1.05 -1.16 -15.09
N LEU A 69 0.57 -0.90 -13.86
CA LEU A 69 -0.67 -0.15 -13.64
C LEU A 69 -0.65 1.22 -14.34
N ARG A 70 0.50 1.91 -14.33
CA ARG A 70 0.65 3.17 -15.09
C ARG A 70 0.51 2.97 -16.59
N ARG A 71 1.10 1.91 -17.16
CA ARG A 71 0.95 1.59 -18.59
C ARG A 71 -0.50 1.28 -18.96
N HIS A 72 -1.27 0.75 -18.03
CA HIS A 72 -2.69 0.48 -18.20
C HIS A 72 -3.60 1.68 -17.84
N GLY A 73 -3.04 2.85 -17.51
CA GLY A 73 -3.82 4.06 -17.21
C GLY A 73 -4.51 4.04 -15.83
N LEU A 74 -4.21 3.06 -14.98
CA LEU A 74 -4.79 2.92 -13.64
C LEU A 74 -4.03 3.75 -12.58
N ALA A 75 -2.77 4.09 -12.86
CA ALA A 75 -1.96 4.95 -12.00
C ALA A 75 -1.20 6.00 -12.80
N VAL A 76 -0.83 7.10 -12.14
CA VAL A 76 0.02 8.16 -12.70
C VAL A 76 1.16 8.50 -11.74
N ASP A 77 2.17 9.17 -12.28
CA ASP A 77 3.31 9.64 -11.49
C ASP A 77 2.90 10.85 -10.65
N GLY A 78 3.05 10.72 -9.34
CA GLY A 78 2.85 11.77 -8.34
C GLY A 78 4.14 12.49 -7.96
N GLY A 79 5.14 12.54 -8.84
CA GLY A 79 6.43 13.12 -8.52
C GLY A 79 7.26 12.27 -7.55
N ARG A 80 8.08 12.93 -6.73
CA ARG A 80 9.00 12.28 -5.78
C ARG A 80 8.87 12.84 -4.38
N THR A 81 9.02 11.98 -3.38
CA THR A 81 9.15 12.41 -1.98
C THR A 81 10.46 13.18 -1.77
N ARG A 82 10.61 13.84 -0.61
CA ARG A 82 11.88 14.47 -0.21
C ARG A 82 13.05 13.47 -0.17
N GLY A 83 12.76 12.19 0.10
CA GLY A 83 13.74 11.10 0.07
C GLY A 83 14.05 10.57 -1.33
N GLY A 84 13.50 11.18 -2.39
CA GLY A 84 13.71 10.78 -3.78
C GLY A 84 12.85 9.59 -4.23
N GLU A 85 11.91 9.14 -3.42
CA GLU A 85 11.07 7.98 -3.77
C GLU A 85 9.94 8.38 -4.71
N GLU A 86 9.70 7.56 -5.73
CA GLU A 86 8.58 7.78 -6.64
C GLU A 86 7.25 7.57 -5.93
N VAL A 87 6.37 8.56 -6.08
CA VAL A 87 5.00 8.53 -5.58
C VAL A 87 4.08 8.12 -6.73
N ARG A 88 3.16 7.20 -6.45
CA ARG A 88 2.14 6.74 -7.41
C ARG A 88 0.77 7.19 -6.93
N LEU A 89 -0.04 7.68 -7.85
CA LEU A 89 -1.41 8.16 -7.61
C LEU A 89 -2.37 7.34 -8.46
N PHE A 90 -3.50 6.91 -7.92
CA PHE A 90 -4.54 6.30 -8.76
C PHE A 90 -5.29 7.33 -9.60
N THR A 91 -5.64 6.90 -10.81
CA THR A 91 -6.63 7.57 -11.67
C THR A 91 -8.04 7.21 -11.21
N LYS A 92 -9.07 7.82 -11.82
CA LYS A 92 -10.47 7.41 -11.57
C LYS A 92 -10.67 5.93 -11.87
N ASP A 93 -10.18 5.47 -13.01
CA ASP A 93 -10.31 4.07 -13.42
C ASP A 93 -9.52 3.14 -12.49
N GLY A 94 -8.36 3.60 -12.00
CA GLY A 94 -7.60 2.89 -10.97
C GLY A 94 -8.33 2.78 -9.65
N LEU A 95 -9.05 3.82 -9.22
CA LEU A 95 -9.88 3.79 -8.02
C LEU A 95 -11.07 2.84 -8.17
N VAL A 96 -11.71 2.79 -9.34
CA VAL A 96 -12.78 1.83 -9.65
C VAL A 96 -12.24 0.40 -9.63
N ALA A 97 -11.09 0.15 -10.25
CA ALA A 97 -10.45 -1.17 -10.22
C ALA A 97 -10.09 -1.59 -8.79
N ALA A 98 -9.54 -0.67 -7.98
CA ALA A 98 -9.25 -0.91 -6.58
C ALA A 98 -10.52 -1.14 -5.72
N ALA A 99 -11.64 -0.51 -6.06
CA ALA A 99 -12.91 -0.70 -5.37
C ALA A 99 -13.38 -2.16 -5.43
N ILE A 100 -13.23 -2.78 -6.61
CA ILE A 100 -13.56 -4.19 -6.85
C ILE A 100 -12.69 -5.09 -5.96
N ASP A 101 -11.37 -4.87 -5.97
CA ASP A 101 -10.43 -5.68 -5.18
C ASP A 101 -10.61 -5.51 -3.66
N LEU A 102 -11.12 -4.35 -3.23
CA LEU A 102 -11.37 -4.04 -1.82
C LEU A 102 -12.79 -4.38 -1.35
N ASP A 103 -13.66 -4.85 -2.24
CA ASP A 103 -15.09 -5.08 -1.97
C ASP A 103 -15.76 -3.81 -1.39
N ARG A 104 -15.57 -2.68 -2.07
CA ARG A 104 -16.10 -1.36 -1.69
C ARG A 104 -16.84 -0.70 -2.84
N GLU A 105 -17.82 0.12 -2.51
CA GLU A 105 -18.50 0.92 -3.52
C GLU A 105 -17.57 2.03 -4.04
N PRO A 106 -17.55 2.33 -5.36
CA PRO A 106 -16.68 3.35 -5.94
C PRO A 106 -16.80 4.74 -5.29
N GLU A 107 -17.98 5.09 -4.77
CA GLU A 107 -18.24 6.34 -4.05
C GLU A 107 -17.49 6.41 -2.72
N GLU A 108 -17.25 5.27 -2.07
CA GLU A 108 -16.48 5.17 -0.83
C GLU A 108 -14.97 5.25 -1.06
N MET A 109 -14.54 5.02 -2.31
CA MET A 109 -13.16 5.24 -2.74
C MET A 109 -12.83 6.72 -2.87
N GLY A 110 -13.83 7.61 -2.85
CA GLY A 110 -13.65 9.06 -2.82
C GLY A 110 -12.97 9.66 -4.06
N GLY A 111 -12.42 10.86 -3.92
CA GLY A 111 -11.89 11.65 -5.03
C GLY A 111 -10.47 11.28 -5.45
N MET A 112 -10.09 11.66 -6.68
CA MET A 112 -8.69 11.61 -7.09
C MET A 112 -7.84 12.52 -6.18
N PRO A 113 -6.60 12.10 -5.83
CA PRO A 113 -5.67 12.89 -5.04
C PRO A 113 -5.09 14.05 -5.89
N LYS A 114 -5.92 15.07 -6.15
CA LYS A 114 -5.54 16.26 -6.90
C LYS A 114 -4.40 16.97 -6.16
N SER A 115 -3.36 17.36 -6.89
CA SER A 115 -2.18 18.12 -6.40
C SER A 115 -1.20 17.43 -5.44
N ALA A 116 -1.48 16.22 -4.94
CA ALA A 116 -0.61 15.54 -3.98
C ALA A 116 0.84 15.41 -4.48
N GLY A 117 1.04 15.21 -5.79
CA GLY A 117 2.38 14.98 -6.33
C GLY A 117 3.27 16.21 -6.51
N ARG A 118 2.69 17.42 -6.59
CA ARG A 118 3.45 18.63 -6.92
C ARG A 118 4.35 19.10 -5.77
N SER A 119 4.03 18.71 -4.53
CA SER A 119 4.77 18.99 -3.30
C SER A 119 5.40 17.73 -2.67
N GLY A 120 5.48 16.62 -3.42
CA GLY A 120 6.04 15.37 -2.91
C GLY A 120 5.16 14.63 -1.91
N ALA A 121 3.87 14.97 -1.86
CA ALA A 121 2.84 14.23 -1.13
C ALA A 121 3.10 14.10 0.38
N SER A 122 3.73 15.10 1.02
CA SER A 122 4.20 15.00 2.41
C SER A 122 3.11 14.57 3.40
N HIS A 123 1.93 15.20 3.35
CA HIS A 123 0.81 14.86 4.22
C HIS A 123 0.32 13.41 4.01
N PRO A 124 -0.08 12.97 2.80
CA PRO A 124 -0.47 11.58 2.60
C PRO A 124 0.65 10.58 2.92
N MET A 125 1.93 10.90 2.68
CA MET A 125 3.04 10.03 3.12
C MET A 125 3.07 9.85 4.63
N THR A 126 2.86 10.92 5.41
CA THR A 126 2.79 10.84 6.87
C THR A 126 1.56 10.06 7.36
N VAL A 127 0.40 10.26 6.72
CA VAL A 127 -0.81 9.49 7.03
C VAL A 127 -0.59 8.01 6.78
N ASN A 128 0.04 7.65 5.65
CA ASN A 128 0.35 6.27 5.31
C ASN A 128 1.27 5.60 6.35
N GLU A 129 2.33 6.29 6.80
CA GLU A 129 3.19 5.75 7.87
C GLU A 129 2.42 5.56 9.19
N THR A 130 1.47 6.45 9.49
CA THR A 130 0.60 6.33 10.66
C THR A 130 -0.30 5.09 10.55
N VAL A 131 -0.92 4.88 9.38
CA VAL A 131 -1.75 3.69 9.11
C VAL A 131 -0.93 2.40 9.22
N ILE A 132 0.28 2.37 8.66
CA ILE A 132 1.20 1.23 8.78
C ILE A 132 1.53 0.95 10.26
N ALA A 133 1.81 2.00 11.03
CA ALA A 133 2.15 1.88 12.45
C ALA A 133 0.97 1.40 13.31
N LEU A 134 -0.26 1.72 12.90
CA LEU A 134 -1.48 1.26 13.56
C LEU A 134 -1.82 -0.19 13.20
N ILE A 135 -1.83 -0.56 11.92
CA ILE A 135 -2.16 -1.91 11.44
C ILE A 135 -1.10 -2.93 11.87
N ARG A 136 0.18 -2.52 11.85
CA ARG A 136 1.35 -3.39 12.09
C ARG A 136 1.28 -4.71 11.29
N PRO A 137 1.36 -4.64 9.95
CA PRO A 137 1.27 -5.83 9.10
C PRO A 137 2.30 -6.89 9.53
N LYS A 138 1.82 -8.10 9.80
CA LYS A 138 2.68 -9.20 10.27
C LYS A 138 3.35 -9.89 9.09
N PRO A 139 4.66 -10.21 9.18
CA PRO A 139 5.31 -11.01 8.15
C PRO A 139 4.73 -12.43 8.12
N ASP A 140 4.59 -12.97 6.93
CA ASP A 140 4.35 -14.40 6.72
C ASP A 140 5.65 -15.17 7.00
N LEU A 141 5.61 -16.06 8.00
CA LEU A 141 6.77 -16.80 8.48
C LEU A 141 7.17 -17.93 7.52
N ASP A 142 6.24 -18.49 6.77
CA ASP A 142 6.51 -19.57 5.82
C ASP A 142 7.35 -19.04 4.64
N LEU A 143 7.10 -17.78 4.25
CA LEU A 143 7.83 -17.11 3.17
C LEU A 143 9.25 -16.66 3.55
N VAL A 144 9.62 -16.73 4.84
CA VAL A 144 10.97 -16.40 5.33
C VAL A 144 11.73 -17.61 5.88
N ALA A 145 11.13 -18.80 5.93
CA ALA A 145 11.72 -19.99 6.54
C ALA A 145 13.10 -20.40 5.96
N GLY A 146 13.39 -20.04 4.71
CA GLY A 146 14.68 -20.30 4.05
C GLY A 146 15.73 -19.18 4.13
N GLU A 147 15.43 -18.09 4.84
CA GLU A 147 16.34 -16.95 5.00
C GLU A 147 17.36 -17.19 6.13
N PRO A 148 18.42 -16.38 6.25
CA PRO A 148 19.39 -16.51 7.35
C PRO A 148 18.73 -16.47 8.73
N ALA A 149 19.26 -17.22 9.71
CA ALA A 149 18.66 -17.37 11.04
C ALA A 149 18.33 -16.03 11.73
N ALA A 150 19.19 -15.01 11.58
CA ALA A 150 18.94 -13.67 12.11
C ALA A 150 17.73 -12.98 11.47
N ALA A 151 17.47 -13.22 10.18
CA ALA A 151 16.29 -12.71 9.47
C ALA A 151 15.02 -13.40 9.94
N VAL A 152 15.06 -14.73 10.11
CA VAL A 152 13.95 -15.53 10.63
C VAL A 152 13.59 -15.08 12.05
N ALA A 153 14.59 -14.94 12.93
CA ALA A 153 14.40 -14.47 14.29
C ALA A 153 13.80 -13.04 14.34
N ALA A 154 14.23 -12.15 13.45
CA ALA A 154 13.67 -10.80 13.36
C ALA A 154 12.21 -10.80 12.86
N ALA A 155 11.88 -11.67 11.91
CA ALA A 155 10.51 -11.83 11.43
C ALA A 155 9.59 -12.42 12.51
N GLN A 156 10.06 -13.43 13.24
CA GLN A 156 9.37 -14.00 14.39
C GLN A 156 9.13 -12.94 15.47
N ALA A 157 10.16 -12.20 15.87
CA ALA A 157 10.02 -11.13 16.86
C ALA A 157 8.96 -10.09 16.45
N ALA A 158 8.88 -9.76 15.16
CA ALA A 158 7.85 -8.86 14.64
C ALA A 158 6.44 -9.47 14.61
N ALA A 159 6.34 -10.78 14.35
CA ALA A 159 5.07 -11.50 14.38
C ALA A 159 4.50 -11.65 15.80
N GLU A 160 5.36 -11.76 16.82
CA GLU A 160 4.98 -11.86 18.23
C GLU A 160 4.52 -10.53 18.85
N VAL A 161 4.77 -9.39 18.20
CA VAL A 161 4.25 -8.10 18.67
C VAL A 161 2.72 -8.14 18.70
N SER A 162 2.15 -7.50 19.73
CA SER A 162 0.71 -7.26 19.87
C SER A 162 0.10 -6.83 18.53
N LYS A 163 -1.01 -7.48 18.15
CA LYS A 163 -1.73 -7.18 16.91
C LYS A 163 -2.04 -5.68 16.84
N GLY A 164 -1.85 -5.09 15.67
CA GLY A 164 -2.26 -3.71 15.42
C GLY A 164 -3.77 -3.53 15.43
N ILE A 165 -4.20 -2.28 15.22
CA ILE A 165 -5.60 -1.87 15.20
C ILE A 165 -6.12 -2.00 13.77
N GLY A 166 -7.14 -2.85 13.58
CA GLY A 166 -7.84 -3.02 12.31
C GLY A 166 -7.01 -3.65 11.18
N SER A 167 -7.59 -3.63 9.97
CA SER A 167 -6.97 -4.00 8.69
C SER A 167 -6.89 -2.77 7.78
N ILE A 168 -6.24 -2.86 6.62
CA ILE A 168 -6.19 -1.73 5.66
C ILE A 168 -7.59 -1.29 5.21
N THR A 169 -8.52 -2.25 5.05
CA THR A 169 -9.93 -2.00 4.73
C THR A 169 -10.69 -1.29 5.86
N SER A 170 -10.15 -1.28 7.08
CA SER A 170 -10.73 -0.54 8.22
C SER A 170 -10.41 0.96 8.18
N TYR A 171 -9.50 1.41 7.31
CA TYR A 171 -9.10 2.81 7.22
C TYR A 171 -9.62 3.45 5.93
N ALA A 172 -10.27 4.61 6.08
CA ALA A 172 -10.63 5.47 4.97
C ALA A 172 -9.93 6.83 5.12
N THR A 173 -9.44 7.36 4.00
CA THR A 173 -8.86 8.72 3.95
C THR A 173 -9.89 9.79 3.60
N GLU A 174 -11.09 9.38 3.17
CA GLU A 174 -12.22 10.24 2.81
C GLU A 174 -13.51 9.52 3.20
N ILE A 175 -14.53 10.26 3.63
CA ILE A 175 -15.85 9.74 4.00
C ILE A 175 -16.91 10.53 3.24
N VAL A 176 -17.95 9.84 2.77
CA VAL A 176 -19.20 10.49 2.36
C VAL A 176 -19.95 10.86 3.64
N GLY A 177 -19.76 12.09 4.12
CA GLY A 177 -20.62 12.62 5.18
C GLY A 177 -21.97 13.01 4.60
N CYS A 178 -23.07 12.39 5.02
CA CYS A 178 -24.37 13.05 4.86
C CYS A 178 -24.42 14.16 5.92
N ALA A 179 -24.16 15.39 5.49
CA ALA A 179 -24.43 16.55 6.33
C ALA A 179 -25.95 16.63 6.51
N LEU A 180 -26.45 16.35 7.71
CA LEU A 180 -27.82 16.67 8.10
C LEU A 180 -28.00 18.20 8.09
N ARG A 181 -28.27 18.77 6.91
CA ARG A 181 -29.05 19.99 6.74
C ARG A 181 -30.35 19.60 6.07
N SER A 182 -31.41 20.31 6.40
CA SER A 182 -32.82 20.03 6.07
C SER A 182 -33.16 19.93 4.56
N GLU A 183 -32.18 19.93 3.66
CA GLU A 183 -32.38 19.95 2.21
C GLU A 183 -31.29 19.09 1.52
N GLY A 184 -31.48 17.76 1.51
CA GLY A 184 -30.73 16.81 0.67
C GLY A 184 -29.29 16.49 1.08
N CYS A 185 -28.90 15.20 1.02
CA CYS A 185 -27.50 14.80 1.20
C CYS A 185 -26.65 15.35 0.04
N HIS A 186 -25.84 16.37 0.30
CA HIS A 186 -24.67 16.68 -0.52
C HIS A 186 -23.43 16.03 0.10
N ALA A 187 -22.68 15.28 -0.71
CA ALA A 187 -21.41 14.67 -0.30
C ALA A 187 -20.43 15.78 0.13
N ALA A 188 -20.22 15.92 1.43
CA ALA A 188 -19.23 16.84 1.98
C ALA A 188 -17.90 16.10 2.14
N THR A 189 -16.88 16.55 1.40
CA THR A 189 -15.53 15.98 1.42
C THR A 189 -14.73 16.54 2.59
N PHE A 190 -14.41 15.71 3.58
CA PHE A 190 -13.48 16.04 4.67
C PHE A 190 -12.35 14.99 4.73
N PRO A 191 -11.07 15.39 4.81
CA PRO A 191 -9.98 14.47 5.10
C PRO A 191 -10.02 14.13 6.59
N SER A 192 -10.54 12.96 6.95
CA SER A 192 -10.56 12.47 8.33
C SER A 192 -10.14 11.00 8.35
N LEU A 193 -9.13 10.67 9.15
CA LEU A 193 -8.73 9.29 9.41
C LEU A 193 -9.72 8.70 10.43
N LEU A 194 -10.52 7.72 10.03
CA LEU A 194 -11.42 6.99 10.93
C LEU A 194 -11.17 5.49 10.81
N VAL A 195 -11.19 4.82 11.96
CA VAL A 195 -11.19 3.35 12.06
C VAL A 195 -12.64 2.90 11.96
N ASN A 196 -13.00 2.21 10.88
CA ASN A 196 -14.30 1.57 10.78
C ASN A 196 -14.32 0.36 11.72
N GLY A 197 -15.00 0.50 12.87
CA GLY A 197 -15.22 -0.56 13.84
C GLY A 197 -16.23 -1.59 13.31
N GLY A 198 -15.78 -2.47 12.42
CA GLY A 198 -16.56 -3.62 11.99
C GLY A 198 -16.83 -4.53 13.18
N HIS A 199 -18.08 -4.54 13.66
CA HIS A 199 -18.55 -5.51 14.64
C HIS A 199 -18.38 -6.91 14.05
N GLY A 200 -17.43 -7.66 14.61
CA GLY A 200 -17.35 -9.09 14.40
C GLY A 200 -18.64 -9.72 14.90
N ARG A 201 -19.45 -10.25 13.98
CA ARG A 201 -20.46 -11.24 14.33
C ARG A 201 -19.70 -12.51 14.73
N SER A 202 -19.61 -12.73 16.03
CA SER A 202 -19.34 -14.05 16.59
C SER A 202 -20.50 -14.96 16.20
N THR A 203 -20.21 -15.99 15.42
CA THR A 203 -21.01 -17.21 15.44
C THR A 203 -20.07 -18.34 15.82
N TRP A 204 -20.48 -19.04 16.87
CA TRP A 204 -19.88 -20.22 17.46
C TRP A 204 -19.60 -21.33 16.43
#